data_AF-A0A4R1RD28-F1
#
_entry.id   AF-A0A4R1RD28-F1
#
_cell.length_a   1.000
_cell.length_b   1.000
_cell.length_c   1.000
_cell.angle_alpha   90.00
_cell.angle_beta   90.00
_cell.angle_gamma   90.00
#
_symmetry.space_group_name_H-M   'P 1'
#
loop_
_entity.id
_entity.type
_entity.pdbx_description
1 polymer ?
#
loop_
_entity_poly.entity_id
_entity_poly.type
_entity_poly.pdbx_seq_one_letter_code
_entity_poly.pdbx_strand_id
1 'polypeptide(L)'
;YERIGEPSIQVVGPVSNPIKTFDKVDWVTEIQAEEVDATATDAPRLLLIGSCDLTAVASYCSPNRAEYVNGVKNGIMTRYDDFGFILGDEAKVKASKALEKIPSWDKTDFASFHERLASSDVLIVSLSAAMKGAHLLTDDGVVVRVHPEGLGSYIDAHPWANFLKSATLYEASRPQRVDMLKRSLDFLNVSAMEAKQKFLLGANTRDVNGALSPENHEILTLYNEACAAFCQANANWQFVSINDVVAYGELIDDRHYTRLGYLEIANYIKEKIRSTEVIAEQRKPAEPVGTNLVDMIRSGRMVSRLHLFGAKTGALSHVKRVIKLTPLSAVFRRRFIGPKKNSRAP
;
A
#
# COMPACT_ATOMS: atom_id res chain seq x y z
N TYR A 1 -27.11 -8.29 -7.20
CA TYR A 1 -28.04 -8.46 -6.06
C TYR A 1 -29.44 -8.87 -6.53
N GLU A 2 -29.92 -8.39 -7.69
CA GLU A 2 -31.25 -8.74 -8.25
C GLU A 2 -31.41 -10.16 -8.85
N ARG A 3 -30.37 -11.01 -8.82
CA ARG A 3 -30.39 -12.34 -9.47
C ARG A 3 -30.46 -13.53 -8.52
N ILE A 4 -30.50 -13.28 -7.22
CA ILE A 4 -30.74 -14.31 -6.21
C ILE A 4 -32.04 -13.86 -5.57
N GLY A 5 -33.16 -14.44 -5.98
CA GLY A 5 -34.47 -14.08 -5.44
C GLY A 5 -34.39 -13.96 -3.92
N GLU A 6 -34.94 -12.88 -3.37
CA GLU A 6 -34.93 -12.63 -1.94
C GLU A 6 -35.57 -13.84 -1.23
N PRO A 7 -34.82 -14.64 -0.45
CA PRO A 7 -35.43 -15.76 0.26
C PRO A 7 -36.46 -15.19 1.22
N SER A 8 -37.68 -15.75 1.24
CA SER A 8 -38.69 -15.30 2.18
C SER A 8 -38.25 -15.70 3.59
N ILE A 9 -37.76 -14.72 4.35
CA ILE A 9 -37.40 -14.93 5.75
C ILE A 9 -38.69 -14.76 6.55
N GLN A 10 -39.30 -15.87 6.96
CA GLN A 10 -40.34 -15.86 7.99
C GLN A 10 -39.67 -15.63 9.35
N VAL A 11 -39.73 -14.39 9.86
CA VAL A 11 -39.32 -14.07 11.22
C VAL A 11 -40.43 -14.53 12.18
N VAL A 12 -40.26 -15.71 12.77
CA VAL A 12 -41.25 -16.35 13.66
C VAL A 12 -41.26 -15.79 15.10
N GLY A 13 -40.42 -14.79 15.41
CA GLY A 13 -40.38 -14.11 16.71
C GLY A 13 -39.05 -13.39 16.98
N PRO A 14 -38.91 -12.72 18.15
CA PRO A 14 -37.66 -12.08 18.55
C PRO A 14 -36.56 -13.14 18.77
N VAL A 15 -35.55 -13.16 17.91
CA VAL A 15 -34.35 -14.02 18.07
C VAL A 15 -33.35 -13.38 19.04
N SER A 16 -33.75 -13.29 20.31
CA SER A 16 -32.82 -13.25 21.42
C SER A 16 -32.77 -14.65 22.02
N ASN A 17 -31.81 -15.47 21.58
CA ASN A 17 -31.56 -16.75 22.24
C ASN A 17 -31.23 -16.46 23.71
N PRO A 18 -31.96 -17.02 24.70
CA PRO A 18 -31.48 -17.00 26.07
C PRO A 18 -30.12 -17.72 26.12
N ILE A 19 -29.21 -17.26 27.00
CA ILE A 19 -27.96 -17.95 27.30
C ILE A 19 -28.32 -19.28 27.97
N LYS A 20 -28.64 -20.27 27.16
CA LYS A 20 -28.77 -21.68 27.53
C LYS A 20 -27.75 -22.42 26.68
N THR A 21 -26.88 -23.16 27.35
CA THR A 21 -26.01 -24.14 26.72
C THR A 21 -26.89 -25.09 25.91
N PHE A 22 -26.70 -25.07 24.60
CA PHE A 22 -27.32 -26.05 23.70
C PHE A 22 -26.51 -27.34 23.74
N ASP A 23 -27.18 -28.47 23.52
CA ASP A 23 -26.50 -29.75 23.34
C ASP A 23 -25.52 -29.66 22.17
N LYS A 24 -24.35 -30.29 22.32
CA LYS A 24 -23.30 -30.28 21.30
C LYS A 24 -23.87 -30.81 19.99
N VAL A 25 -23.86 -29.98 18.96
CA VAL A 25 -24.29 -30.34 17.61
C VAL A 25 -23.34 -31.41 17.06
N ASP A 26 -23.82 -32.65 16.89
CA ASP A 26 -23.00 -33.81 16.46
C ASP A 26 -23.03 -34.08 14.94
N TRP A 27 -23.99 -33.49 14.23
CA TRP A 27 -24.16 -33.71 12.78
C TRP A 27 -23.18 -32.89 11.94
N VAL A 28 -22.46 -31.94 12.54
CA VAL A 28 -21.22 -31.43 11.96
C VAL A 28 -20.17 -32.51 12.22
N THR A 29 -20.10 -33.47 11.32
CA THR A 29 -18.90 -34.29 11.21
C THR A 29 -17.80 -33.32 10.84
N GLU A 30 -16.97 -32.94 11.82
CA GLU A 30 -15.65 -32.42 11.54
C GLU A 30 -15.00 -33.52 10.72
N ILE A 31 -15.06 -33.37 9.39
CA ILE A 31 -14.18 -34.11 8.50
C ILE A 31 -12.83 -33.70 9.06
N GLN A 32 -12.20 -34.61 9.82
CA GLN A 32 -10.81 -34.47 10.19
C GLN A 32 -10.17 -34.07 8.89
N ALA A 33 -9.71 -32.81 8.84
CA ALA A 33 -9.09 -32.27 7.66
C ALA A 33 -8.19 -33.39 7.17
N GLU A 34 -8.42 -33.87 5.93
CA GLU A 34 -7.42 -34.63 5.21
C GLU A 34 -6.11 -34.01 5.64
N GLU A 35 -5.25 -34.83 6.27
CA GLU A 35 -4.02 -34.40 6.91
C GLU A 35 -3.53 -33.18 6.14
N VAL A 36 -3.59 -31.99 6.76
CA VAL A 36 -2.92 -30.81 6.21
C VAL A 36 -1.45 -31.08 6.49
N ASP A 37 -0.98 -32.06 5.73
CA ASP A 37 0.26 -32.79 5.82
C ASP A 37 1.34 -31.76 5.60
N ALA A 38 2.26 -31.57 6.54
CA ALA A 38 3.60 -30.98 6.38
C ALA A 38 3.83 -29.71 5.48
N THR A 39 2.82 -28.98 5.00
CA THR A 39 2.92 -28.23 3.72
C THR A 39 3.29 -26.75 3.81
N ALA A 40 3.29 -26.13 4.99
CA ALA A 40 3.66 -24.71 5.10
C ALA A 40 5.18 -24.49 5.02
N THR A 41 5.98 -25.42 5.55
CA THR A 41 7.46 -25.32 5.57
C THR A 41 8.09 -25.61 4.21
N ASP A 42 7.44 -26.45 3.38
CA ASP A 42 7.93 -26.78 2.03
C ASP A 42 7.38 -25.84 0.95
N ALA A 43 6.41 -24.98 1.29
CA ALA A 43 5.88 -23.99 0.37
C ALA A 43 6.93 -22.88 0.09
N PRO A 44 7.07 -22.42 -1.17
CA PRO A 44 7.97 -21.33 -1.51
C PRO A 44 7.73 -20.08 -0.65
N ARG A 45 8.81 -19.48 -0.15
CA ARG A 45 8.77 -18.22 0.61
C ARG A 45 8.40 -17.08 -0.33
N LEU A 46 7.16 -16.65 -0.25
CA LEU A 46 6.61 -15.59 -1.07
C LEU A 46 6.76 -14.22 -0.38
N LEU A 47 7.31 -13.23 -1.07
CA LEU A 47 7.29 -11.84 -0.63
C LEU A 47 6.39 -11.02 -1.55
N LEU A 48 5.46 -10.26 -0.97
CA LEU A 48 4.62 -9.32 -1.70
C LEU A 48 4.92 -7.89 -1.24
N ILE A 49 5.11 -6.97 -2.17
CA ILE A 49 5.24 -5.53 -1.88
C ILE A 49 4.39 -4.70 -2.84
N GLY A 50 3.53 -3.83 -2.30
CA GLY A 50 2.78 -2.93 -3.18
C GLY A 50 1.39 -2.49 -2.70
N SER A 51 0.53 -2.23 -3.68
CA SER A 51 -0.84 -1.75 -3.47
C SER A 51 -1.79 -2.81 -2.90
N CYS A 52 -3.02 -2.37 -2.60
CA CYS A 52 -4.06 -3.18 -1.96
C CYS A 52 -4.60 -4.32 -2.83
N ASP A 53 -4.34 -4.27 -4.15
CA ASP A 53 -4.58 -5.37 -5.08
C ASP A 53 -3.84 -6.65 -4.65
N LEU A 54 -2.64 -6.51 -4.09
CA LEU A 54 -1.85 -7.66 -3.64
C LEU A 54 -2.41 -8.34 -2.40
N THR A 55 -3.15 -7.66 -1.53
CA THR A 55 -3.71 -8.28 -0.31
C THR A 55 -4.65 -9.43 -0.66
N ALA A 56 -5.47 -9.25 -1.69
CA ALA A 56 -6.39 -10.30 -2.14
C ALA A 56 -5.64 -11.39 -2.93
N VAL A 57 -4.67 -11.02 -3.79
CA VAL A 57 -3.84 -11.99 -4.54
C VAL A 57 -3.02 -12.88 -3.59
N ALA A 58 -2.47 -12.33 -2.51
CA ALA A 58 -1.68 -13.03 -1.51
C ALA A 58 -2.40 -14.25 -0.93
N SER A 59 -3.72 -14.12 -0.72
CA SER A 59 -4.57 -15.17 -0.16
C SER A 59 -4.64 -16.44 -1.04
N TYR A 60 -4.28 -16.34 -2.32
CA TYR A 60 -4.40 -17.43 -3.30
C TYR A 60 -3.05 -17.99 -3.79
N CYS A 61 -1.91 -17.46 -3.33
CA CYS A 61 -0.59 -17.75 -3.89
C CYS A 61 0.26 -18.72 -3.04
N SER A 62 0.48 -18.43 -1.74
CA SER A 62 1.28 -19.29 -0.86
C SER A 62 0.89 -19.12 0.62
N PRO A 63 0.84 -20.19 1.41
CA PRO A 63 0.70 -20.09 2.87
C PRO A 63 1.97 -19.54 3.54
N ASN A 64 3.15 -19.72 2.95
CA ASN A 64 4.43 -19.20 3.45
C ASN A 64 4.75 -17.85 2.80
N ARG A 65 4.15 -16.77 3.34
CA ARG A 65 4.27 -15.44 2.74
C ARG A 65 4.55 -14.33 3.74
N ALA A 66 5.29 -13.32 3.29
CA ALA A 66 5.46 -12.03 3.96
C ALA A 66 4.79 -10.94 3.11
N GLU A 67 3.92 -10.16 3.73
CA GLU A 67 3.08 -9.16 3.08
C GLU A 67 3.48 -7.74 3.50
N TYR A 68 4.01 -6.97 2.55
CA TYR A 68 4.24 -5.52 2.65
C TYR A 68 3.27 -4.82 1.69
N VAL A 69 1.97 -5.02 1.97
CA VAL A 69 0.88 -4.53 1.11
C VAL A 69 0.15 -3.39 1.80
N ASN A 70 -0.26 -2.40 1.00
CA ASN A 70 -0.97 -1.23 1.52
C ASN A 70 -2.19 -1.64 2.34
N GLY A 71 -2.32 -1.07 3.54
CA GLY A 71 -3.36 -1.44 4.48
C GLY A 71 -3.65 -0.35 5.49
N VAL A 72 -4.77 -0.48 6.17
CA VAL A 72 -5.16 0.47 7.22
C VAL A 72 -4.56 0.01 8.55
N LYS A 73 -3.55 0.72 9.06
CA LYS A 73 -3.02 0.56 10.42
C LYS A 73 -3.52 1.73 11.27
N ASN A 74 -4.14 1.46 12.42
CA ASN A 74 -4.65 2.50 13.34
C ASN A 74 -5.57 3.54 12.65
N GLY A 75 -6.41 3.09 11.72
CA GLY A 75 -7.33 3.96 10.97
C GLY A 75 -6.68 4.79 9.87
N ILE A 76 -5.40 4.57 9.55
CA ILE A 76 -4.64 5.33 8.56
C ILE A 76 -4.05 4.39 7.53
N MET A 77 -4.18 4.76 6.26
CA MET A 77 -3.60 4.00 5.14
C MET A 77 -2.07 4.08 5.18
N THR A 78 -1.45 2.97 5.56
CA THR A 78 -0.01 2.73 5.48
C THR A 78 0.34 2.31 4.06
N ARG A 79 1.36 2.95 3.49
CA ARG A 79 1.78 2.75 2.10
C ARG A 79 3.14 2.04 2.07
N TYR A 80 3.16 0.79 1.65
CA TYR A 80 4.40 0.05 1.40
C TYR A 80 4.82 0.11 -0.07
N ASP A 81 3.93 0.54 -0.97
CA ASP A 81 4.26 1.00 -2.33
C ASP A 81 4.97 2.38 -2.32
N ASP A 82 5.74 2.67 -1.28
CA ASP A 82 6.41 3.94 -1.05
C ASP A 82 7.87 3.85 -1.47
N PHE A 83 8.32 4.75 -2.34
CA PHE A 83 9.73 4.83 -2.72
C PHE A 83 10.65 5.08 -1.52
N GLY A 84 10.17 5.76 -0.47
CA GLY A 84 10.88 5.91 0.79
C GLY A 84 11.05 4.61 1.57
N PHE A 85 10.10 3.68 1.46
CA PHE A 85 10.17 2.36 2.08
C PHE A 85 11.16 1.44 1.35
N ILE A 86 11.26 1.56 0.02
CA ILE A 86 12.12 0.70 -0.80
C ILE A 86 13.55 1.25 -0.89
N LEU A 87 13.70 2.55 -1.14
CA LEU A 87 14.98 3.21 -1.41
C LEU A 87 15.50 4.04 -0.23
N GLY A 88 14.88 3.91 0.95
CA GLY A 88 15.26 4.64 2.15
C GLY A 88 16.72 4.35 2.54
N ASP A 89 17.41 5.38 3.02
CA ASP A 89 18.73 5.21 3.63
C ASP A 89 18.57 4.54 5.00
N GLU A 90 19.10 3.33 5.13
CA GLU A 90 18.93 2.51 6.34
C GLU A 90 19.42 3.22 7.61
N ALA A 91 20.55 3.93 7.54
CA ALA A 91 21.10 4.64 8.68
C ALA A 91 20.18 5.79 9.11
N LYS A 92 19.62 6.53 8.15
CA LYS A 92 18.64 7.59 8.44
C LYS A 92 17.33 7.03 8.98
N VAL A 93 16.81 5.95 8.40
CA VAL A 93 15.58 5.30 8.88
C VAL A 93 15.74 4.84 10.33
N LYS A 94 16.85 4.15 10.65
CA LYS A 94 17.16 3.70 12.03
C LYS A 94 17.27 4.86 13.01
N ALA A 95 17.92 5.95 12.62
CA ALA A 95 18.13 7.13 13.46
C ALA A 95 16.89 8.04 13.58
N SER A 96 15.91 7.91 12.67
CA SER A 96 14.80 8.87 12.58
C SER A 96 13.93 8.87 13.82
N LYS A 97 13.70 10.06 14.38
CA LYS A 97 12.73 10.29 15.46
C LYS A 97 11.40 10.82 14.91
N ALA A 98 11.42 11.32 13.68
CA ALA A 98 10.21 11.77 13.00
C ALA A 98 9.34 10.60 12.57
N LEU A 99 9.94 9.54 12.01
CA LEU A 99 9.23 8.37 11.47
C LEU A 99 8.30 7.72 12.52
N GLU A 100 8.76 7.56 13.75
CA GLU A 100 7.98 6.98 14.87
C GLU A 100 6.68 7.74 15.17
N LYS A 101 6.57 8.99 14.71
CA LYS A 101 5.41 9.87 14.93
C LYS A 101 4.54 9.99 13.69
N ILE A 102 5.02 9.55 12.53
CA ILE A 102 4.28 9.57 11.27
C ILE A 102 3.43 8.30 11.23
N PRO A 103 2.12 8.39 10.98
CA PRO A 103 1.27 7.21 10.84
C PRO A 103 1.52 6.50 9.50
N SER A 104 2.63 5.77 9.42
CA SER A 104 3.15 5.07 8.24
C SER A 104 3.73 3.70 8.65
N TRP A 105 4.50 3.08 7.76
CA TRP A 105 5.45 2.03 8.07
C TRP A 105 6.48 2.53 9.09
N ASP A 106 7.07 1.60 9.84
CA ASP A 106 8.05 1.89 10.87
C ASP A 106 9.44 1.26 10.61
N LYS A 107 10.36 1.42 11.56
CA LYS A 107 11.73 0.89 11.48
C LYS A 107 11.75 -0.64 11.43
N THR A 108 10.81 -1.30 12.10
CA THR A 108 10.69 -2.75 12.16
C THR A 108 10.18 -3.28 10.83
N ASP A 109 9.15 -2.64 10.28
CA ASP A 109 8.63 -2.94 8.94
C ASP A 109 9.76 -2.85 7.91
N PHE A 110 10.54 -1.76 7.93
CA PHE A 110 11.66 -1.53 7.00
C PHE A 110 12.74 -2.60 7.14
N ALA A 111 13.26 -2.82 8.35
CA ALA A 111 14.31 -3.82 8.57
C ALA A 111 13.87 -5.23 8.18
N SER A 112 12.64 -5.60 8.55
CA SER A 112 12.08 -6.91 8.22
C SER A 112 11.88 -7.09 6.71
N PHE A 113 11.45 -6.05 5.99
CA PHE A 113 11.32 -6.11 4.54
C PHE A 113 12.66 -6.40 3.86
N HIS A 114 13.72 -5.70 4.23
CA HIS A 114 15.05 -5.90 3.65
C HIS A 114 15.61 -7.31 3.93
N GLU A 115 15.40 -7.82 5.15
CA GLU A 115 15.76 -9.21 5.51
C GLU A 115 14.98 -10.22 4.66
N ARG A 116 13.65 -10.09 4.61
CA ARG A 116 12.76 -11.01 3.89
C ARG A 116 12.97 -10.98 2.38
N LEU A 117 13.29 -9.81 1.83
CA LEU A 117 13.55 -9.61 0.40
C LEU A 117 14.76 -10.45 -0.04
N ALA A 118 15.85 -10.42 0.74
CA ALA A 118 17.05 -11.19 0.44
C ALA A 118 16.78 -12.71 0.40
N SER A 119 15.88 -13.18 1.27
CA SER A 119 15.58 -14.59 1.48
C SER A 119 14.28 -15.07 0.83
N SER A 120 13.66 -14.31 -0.08
CA SER A 120 12.41 -14.75 -0.72
C SER A 120 12.69 -15.65 -1.92
N ASP A 121 11.90 -16.70 -2.12
CA ASP A 121 12.01 -17.59 -3.29
C ASP A 121 11.23 -17.03 -4.49
N VAL A 122 10.13 -16.31 -4.21
CA VAL A 122 9.28 -15.63 -5.18
C VAL A 122 8.97 -14.22 -4.69
N LEU A 123 9.07 -13.24 -5.59
CA LEU A 123 8.74 -11.84 -5.34
C LEU A 123 7.56 -11.41 -6.21
N ILE A 124 6.56 -10.76 -5.63
CA ILE A 124 5.44 -10.13 -6.37
C ILE A 124 5.38 -8.65 -6.01
N VAL A 125 5.39 -7.78 -7.03
CA VAL A 125 5.50 -6.33 -6.90
C VAL A 125 4.34 -5.62 -7.60
N SER A 126 3.71 -4.65 -6.93
CA SER A 126 2.71 -3.75 -7.52
C SER A 126 2.93 -2.32 -7.04
N LEU A 127 3.51 -1.47 -7.88
CA LEU A 127 3.89 -0.08 -7.53
C LEU A 127 3.09 0.97 -8.30
N SER A 128 2.00 0.59 -8.96
CA SER A 128 1.19 1.51 -9.78
C SER A 128 0.73 2.73 -8.98
N ALA A 129 0.32 2.48 -7.74
CA ALA A 129 -0.18 3.54 -6.90
C ALA A 129 0.95 4.45 -6.39
N ALA A 130 2.23 4.02 -6.34
CA ALA A 130 3.43 4.83 -6.05
C ALA A 130 3.57 6.04 -6.96
N MET A 131 3.06 5.94 -8.18
CA MET A 131 3.12 6.97 -9.22
C MET A 131 2.22 8.19 -8.97
N LYS A 132 1.52 8.24 -7.83
CA LYS A 132 0.55 9.30 -7.50
C LYS A 132 0.86 9.96 -6.16
N GLY A 133 0.41 11.20 -5.97
CA GLY A 133 0.47 11.88 -4.66
C GLY A 133 1.82 12.49 -4.30
N ALA A 134 1.86 13.08 -3.11
CA ALA A 134 3.00 13.81 -2.58
C ALA A 134 3.77 12.98 -1.54
N HIS A 135 5.03 13.37 -1.32
CA HIS A 135 5.92 12.78 -0.34
C HIS A 135 6.16 13.77 0.80
N LEU A 136 6.12 13.28 2.02
CA LEU A 136 6.64 13.96 3.20
C LEU A 136 8.13 13.67 3.29
N LEU A 137 8.93 14.73 3.32
CA LEU A 137 10.34 14.67 3.63
C LEU A 137 10.55 15.23 5.04
N THR A 138 11.07 14.42 5.93
CA THR A 138 11.40 14.81 7.31
C THR A 138 12.72 15.57 7.38
N ASP A 139 12.91 16.37 8.42
CA ASP A 139 14.17 17.10 8.65
C ASP A 139 15.36 16.15 8.87
N ASP A 140 15.11 14.94 9.40
CA ASP A 140 16.11 13.88 9.56
C ASP A 140 16.33 13.03 8.28
N GLY A 141 15.72 13.42 7.15
CA GLY A 141 16.04 12.90 5.83
C GLY A 141 15.36 11.59 5.46
N VAL A 142 14.24 11.26 6.09
CA VAL A 142 13.36 10.14 5.71
C VAL A 142 12.26 10.64 4.78
N VAL A 143 12.05 9.91 3.69
CA VAL A 143 10.96 10.14 2.75
C VAL A 143 9.83 9.19 3.11
N VAL A 144 8.62 9.70 3.24
CA VAL A 144 7.41 8.92 3.49
C VAL A 144 6.31 9.40 2.58
N ARG A 145 5.65 8.49 1.88
CA ARG A 145 4.44 8.79 1.14
C ARG A 145 3.21 8.51 2.00
N VAL A 146 2.35 9.51 2.14
CA VAL A 146 1.13 9.35 2.94
C VAL A 146 -0.11 9.62 2.09
N HIS A 147 -1.11 8.75 2.23
CA HIS A 147 -2.38 8.91 1.54
C HIS A 147 -3.13 10.14 2.07
N PRO A 148 -3.53 11.11 1.21
CA PRO A 148 -4.15 12.36 1.65
C PRO A 148 -5.40 12.15 2.51
N GLU A 149 -6.28 11.21 2.14
CA GLU A 149 -7.54 11.01 2.86
C GLU A 149 -7.35 10.45 4.27
N GLY A 150 -6.39 9.53 4.45
CA GLY A 150 -6.08 8.95 5.76
C GLY A 150 -5.40 9.97 6.66
N LEU A 151 -4.45 10.73 6.10
CA LEU A 151 -3.73 11.75 6.83
C LEU A 151 -4.61 12.95 7.18
N GLY A 152 -5.54 13.36 6.31
CA GLY A 152 -6.48 14.43 6.59
C GLY A 152 -7.32 14.15 7.84
N SER A 153 -7.87 12.94 7.96
CA SER A 153 -8.61 12.49 9.14
C SER A 153 -7.73 12.44 10.40
N TYR A 154 -6.51 11.93 10.27
CA TYR A 154 -5.55 11.91 11.37
C TYR A 154 -5.18 13.31 11.85
N ILE A 155 -4.89 14.25 10.94
CA ILE A 155 -4.59 15.64 11.27
C ILE A 155 -5.82 16.33 11.87
N ASP A 156 -7.02 16.01 11.39
CA ASP A 156 -8.24 16.57 11.97
C ASP A 156 -8.43 16.17 13.44
N ALA A 157 -8.03 14.94 13.80
CA ALA A 157 -7.99 14.43 15.17
C ALA A 157 -6.76 14.89 15.97
N HIS A 158 -5.62 15.09 15.31
CA HIS A 158 -4.32 15.44 15.89
C HIS A 158 -3.69 16.67 15.21
N PRO A 159 -4.34 17.85 15.27
CA PRO A 159 -3.91 19.02 14.50
C PRO A 159 -2.53 19.56 14.90
N TRP A 160 -1.98 19.07 16.00
CA TRP A 160 -0.71 19.47 16.58
C TRP A 160 0.36 18.38 16.53
N ALA A 161 0.15 17.33 15.74
CA ALA A 161 1.12 16.25 15.60
C ALA A 161 2.50 16.84 15.23
N ASN A 162 3.51 16.60 16.07
CA ASN A 162 4.79 17.29 15.97
C ASN A 162 5.52 17.00 14.64
N PHE A 163 5.31 15.84 14.04
CA PHE A 163 5.91 15.52 12.74
C PHE A 163 5.45 16.48 11.64
N LEU A 164 4.24 17.04 11.75
CA LEU A 164 3.78 18.04 10.79
C LEU A 164 4.66 19.28 10.82
N LYS A 165 5.32 19.61 11.93
CA LYS A 165 6.22 20.76 12.03
C LYS A 165 7.61 20.47 11.44
N SER A 166 8.07 19.23 11.55
CA SER A 166 9.41 18.77 11.14
C SER A 166 9.41 18.00 9.82
N ALA A 167 8.43 18.29 8.96
CA ALA A 167 8.31 17.69 7.64
C ALA A 167 7.81 18.71 6.62
N THR A 168 8.31 18.56 5.40
CA THR A 168 7.95 19.35 4.22
C THR A 168 7.36 18.44 3.17
N LEU A 169 6.36 18.93 2.43
CA LEU A 169 5.73 18.15 1.37
C LEU A 169 6.25 18.53 0.00
N TYR A 170 6.54 17.51 -0.79
CA TYR A 170 7.00 17.65 -2.15
C TYR A 170 6.17 16.78 -3.09
N GLU A 171 5.83 17.35 -4.23
CA GLU A 171 5.25 16.63 -5.34
C GLU A 171 6.33 16.40 -6.41
N ALA A 172 6.63 15.12 -6.65
CA ALA A 172 7.52 14.71 -7.71
C ALA A 172 6.81 14.86 -9.07
N SER A 173 7.52 15.41 -10.06
CA SER A 173 7.12 15.43 -11.46
C SER A 173 7.02 14.02 -12.05
N ARG A 174 6.36 13.87 -13.20
CA ARG A 174 6.24 12.57 -13.88
C ARG A 174 7.61 11.93 -14.18
N PRO A 175 8.62 12.65 -14.73
CA PRO A 175 9.95 12.08 -14.94
C PRO A 175 10.61 11.60 -13.65
N GLN A 176 10.52 12.38 -12.57
CA GLN A 176 11.05 11.99 -11.26
C GLN A 176 10.39 10.72 -10.72
N ARG A 177 9.07 10.56 -10.89
CA ARG A 177 8.35 9.35 -10.47
C ARG A 177 8.77 8.11 -11.26
N VAL A 178 8.95 8.24 -12.58
CA VAL A 178 9.47 7.15 -13.42
C VAL A 178 10.89 6.78 -13.02
N ASP A 179 11.74 7.76 -12.71
CA ASP A 179 13.11 7.51 -12.26
C ASP A 179 13.13 6.78 -10.89
N MET A 180 12.32 7.21 -9.93
CA MET A 180 12.17 6.51 -8.65
C MET A 180 11.61 5.08 -8.82
N LEU A 181 10.67 4.87 -9.75
CA LEU A 181 10.16 3.54 -10.08
C LEU A 181 11.29 2.65 -10.61
N LYS A 182 12.05 3.11 -11.61
CA LYS A 182 13.16 2.35 -12.18
C LYS A 182 14.18 1.96 -11.11
N ARG A 183 14.61 2.92 -10.29
CA ARG A 183 15.56 2.68 -9.20
C ARG A 183 15.02 1.71 -8.15
N SER A 184 13.73 1.77 -7.85
CA SER A 184 13.07 0.82 -6.94
C SER A 184 13.07 -0.59 -7.52
N LEU A 185 12.76 -0.74 -8.81
CA LEU A 185 12.78 -2.03 -9.50
C LEU A 185 14.22 -2.59 -9.58
N ASP A 186 15.21 -1.76 -9.89
CA ASP A 186 16.62 -2.13 -9.88
C ASP A 186 17.05 -2.60 -8.47
N PHE A 187 16.69 -1.85 -7.43
CA PHE A 187 16.96 -2.21 -6.05
C PHE A 187 16.35 -3.58 -5.69
N LEU A 188 15.07 -3.79 -5.99
CA LEU A 188 14.38 -5.06 -5.75
C LEU A 188 15.04 -6.20 -6.53
N ASN A 189 15.46 -5.95 -7.76
CA ASN A 189 16.10 -6.95 -8.61
C ASN A 189 17.42 -7.45 -8.04
N VAL A 190 18.27 -6.53 -7.59
CA VAL A 190 19.58 -6.84 -7.01
C VAL A 190 19.41 -7.47 -5.62
N SER A 191 18.51 -6.92 -4.81
CA SER A 191 18.36 -7.31 -3.40
C SER A 191 17.61 -8.61 -3.19
N ALA A 192 16.69 -9.00 -4.10
CA ALA A 192 15.98 -10.27 -4.04
C ALA A 192 16.88 -11.43 -4.51
N MET A 193 17.95 -11.70 -3.75
CA MET A 193 19.06 -12.60 -4.11
C MET A 193 18.61 -14.03 -4.38
N GLU A 194 17.75 -14.57 -3.51
CA GLU A 194 17.27 -15.95 -3.60
C GLU A 194 16.03 -16.11 -4.50
N ALA A 195 15.43 -14.99 -4.94
CA ALA A 195 14.20 -15.04 -5.73
C ALA A 195 14.49 -15.61 -7.12
N LYS A 196 13.93 -16.78 -7.38
CA LYS A 196 14.03 -17.49 -8.67
C LYS A 196 13.09 -16.88 -9.71
N GLN A 197 11.97 -16.32 -9.25
CA GLN A 197 10.97 -15.70 -10.09
C GLN A 197 10.45 -14.42 -9.45
N LYS A 198 10.27 -13.40 -10.29
CA LYS A 198 9.84 -12.07 -9.87
C LYS A 198 8.69 -11.63 -10.79
N PHE A 199 7.60 -11.19 -10.20
CA PHE A 199 6.41 -10.76 -10.93
C PHE A 199 6.18 -9.27 -10.67
N LEU A 200 5.97 -8.52 -11.75
CA LEU A 200 5.64 -7.11 -11.69
C LEU A 200 4.25 -6.90 -12.27
N LEU A 201 3.30 -6.56 -11.40
CA LEU A 201 1.92 -6.32 -11.80
C LEU A 201 1.80 -4.96 -12.47
N GLY A 202 1.20 -4.97 -13.66
CA GLY A 202 0.71 -3.77 -14.33
C GLY A 202 -0.47 -3.15 -13.57
N ALA A 203 -0.88 -1.99 -14.03
CA ALA A 203 -2.13 -1.35 -13.65
C ALA A 203 -3.22 -1.64 -14.69
N ASN A 204 -4.48 -1.66 -14.26
CA ASN A 204 -5.61 -1.62 -15.18
C ASN A 204 -5.70 -0.22 -15.82
N THR A 205 -5.70 -0.15 -17.14
CA THR A 205 -5.91 1.13 -17.88
C THR A 205 -7.28 1.20 -18.55
N ARG A 206 -8.11 0.17 -18.39
CA ARG A 206 -9.45 0.13 -18.97
C ARG A 206 -10.38 0.99 -18.12
N ASP A 207 -11.12 1.88 -18.77
CA ASP A 207 -12.05 2.79 -18.11
C ASP A 207 -13.36 2.08 -17.77
N VAL A 208 -13.49 1.68 -16.50
CA VAL A 208 -14.69 1.02 -15.98
C VAL A 208 -15.65 2.10 -15.49
N ASN A 209 -16.82 2.20 -16.13
CA ASN A 209 -17.88 3.14 -15.79
C ASN A 209 -17.51 4.64 -15.87
N GLY A 210 -16.52 5.03 -16.68
CA GLY A 210 -16.13 6.44 -16.81
C GLY A 210 -15.39 7.01 -15.61
N ALA A 211 -14.88 6.15 -14.72
CA ALA A 211 -14.24 6.55 -13.47
C ALA A 211 -12.77 6.96 -13.66
N LEU A 212 -12.14 6.58 -14.77
CA LEU A 212 -10.72 6.81 -14.99
C LEU A 212 -10.47 8.19 -15.63
N SER A 213 -9.93 9.12 -14.85
CA SER A 213 -9.55 10.43 -15.39
C SER A 213 -8.43 10.32 -16.43
N PRO A 214 -8.35 11.25 -17.41
CA PRO A 214 -7.27 11.25 -18.40
C PRO A 214 -5.86 11.27 -17.77
N GLU A 215 -5.67 12.06 -16.72
CA GLU A 215 -4.41 12.12 -15.99
C GLU A 215 -4.04 10.78 -15.35
N ASN A 216 -5.02 10.08 -14.74
CA ASN A 216 -4.80 8.76 -14.19
C ASN A 216 -4.47 7.76 -15.30
N HIS A 217 -5.22 7.77 -16.41
CA HIS A 217 -4.95 6.92 -17.56
C HIS A 217 -3.52 7.08 -18.09
N GLU A 218 -3.07 8.32 -18.27
CA GLU A 218 -1.69 8.63 -18.71
C GLU A 218 -0.65 8.09 -17.72
N ILE A 219 -0.84 8.29 -16.41
CA ILE A 219 0.10 7.81 -15.40
C ILE A 219 0.16 6.28 -15.34
N LEU A 220 -0.99 5.60 -15.44
CA LEU A 220 -1.06 4.14 -15.41
C LEU A 220 -0.49 3.52 -16.70
N THR A 221 -0.69 4.17 -17.85
CA THR A 221 -0.06 3.78 -19.12
C THR A 221 1.46 3.90 -19.02
N LEU A 222 1.97 5.04 -18.54
CA LEU A 222 3.40 5.26 -18.34
C LEU A 222 4.02 4.26 -17.36
N TYR A 223 3.30 3.91 -16.29
CA TYR A 223 3.71 2.85 -15.36
C TYR A 223 3.84 1.50 -16.07
N ASN A 224 2.82 1.08 -16.83
CA ASN A 224 2.83 -0.18 -17.54
C ASN A 224 3.97 -0.27 -18.57
N GLU A 225 4.21 0.81 -19.32
CA GLU A 225 5.32 0.88 -20.28
C GLU A 225 6.68 0.73 -19.59
N ALA A 226 6.90 1.44 -18.48
CA ALA A 226 8.14 1.34 -17.72
C ALA A 226 8.35 -0.07 -17.12
N CYS A 227 7.29 -0.67 -16.58
CA CYS A 227 7.31 -2.02 -16.02
C CYS A 227 7.57 -3.09 -17.10
N ALA A 228 6.89 -3.00 -18.24
CA ALA A 228 7.08 -3.93 -19.36
C ALA A 228 8.51 -3.84 -19.92
N ALA A 229 9.02 -2.62 -20.13
CA ALA A 229 10.40 -2.41 -20.58
C ALA A 229 11.42 -2.97 -19.57
N PHE A 230 11.18 -2.80 -18.27
CA PHE A 230 12.03 -3.35 -17.22
C PHE A 230 12.04 -4.89 -17.25
N CYS A 231 10.88 -5.54 -17.30
CA CYS A 231 10.81 -7.00 -17.38
C CYS A 231 11.41 -7.55 -18.68
N GLN A 232 11.27 -6.85 -19.80
CA GLN A 232 11.91 -7.24 -21.06
C GLN A 232 13.45 -7.21 -20.96
N ALA A 233 14.00 -6.30 -20.15
CA ALA A 233 15.45 -6.17 -19.94
C ALA A 233 16.01 -7.13 -18.87
N ASN A 234 15.17 -7.83 -18.10
CA ASN A 234 15.60 -8.69 -16.99
C ASN A 234 14.91 -10.06 -17.07
N ALA A 235 15.65 -11.12 -17.42
CA ALA A 235 15.08 -12.42 -17.80
C ALA A 235 14.29 -13.12 -16.66
N ASN A 236 14.62 -12.85 -15.40
CA ASN A 236 13.94 -13.41 -14.23
C ASN A 236 12.69 -12.62 -13.79
N TRP A 237 12.33 -11.54 -14.49
CA TRP A 237 11.14 -10.76 -14.25
C TRP A 237 10.05 -11.04 -15.27
N GLN A 238 8.81 -11.19 -14.79
CA GLN A 238 7.63 -11.36 -15.60
C GLN A 238 6.68 -10.19 -15.39
N PHE A 239 6.32 -9.50 -16.47
CA PHE A 239 5.28 -8.48 -16.44
C PHE A 239 3.90 -9.14 -16.49
N VAL A 240 3.06 -8.83 -15.50
CA VAL A 240 1.68 -9.33 -15.41
C VAL A 240 0.73 -8.21 -15.81
N SER A 241 0.33 -8.20 -17.08
CA SER A 241 -0.63 -7.24 -17.62
C SER A 241 -2.03 -7.50 -17.07
N ILE A 242 -2.51 -6.63 -16.18
CA ILE A 242 -3.87 -6.73 -15.63
C ILE A 242 -4.93 -6.65 -16.73
N ASN A 243 -4.65 -5.88 -17.78
CA ASN A 243 -5.56 -5.76 -18.92
C ASN A 243 -5.77 -7.10 -19.65
N ASP A 244 -4.76 -7.96 -19.66
CA ASP A 244 -4.79 -9.24 -20.37
C ASP A 244 -5.19 -10.39 -19.45
N VAL A 245 -4.83 -10.32 -18.17
CA VAL A 245 -5.06 -11.39 -17.19
C VAL A 245 -6.44 -11.33 -16.58
N VAL A 246 -6.96 -10.14 -16.29
CA VAL A 246 -8.25 -9.97 -15.61
C VAL A 246 -9.34 -9.68 -16.62
N ALA A 247 -10.40 -10.49 -16.62
CA ALA A 247 -11.55 -10.27 -17.49
C ALA A 247 -12.23 -8.92 -17.20
N TYR A 248 -12.72 -8.23 -18.24
CA TYR A 248 -13.33 -6.91 -18.08
C TYR A 248 -14.50 -6.88 -17.09
N GLY A 249 -15.32 -7.94 -17.08
CA GLY A 249 -16.46 -8.08 -16.16
C GLY A 249 -16.07 -8.26 -14.68
N GLU A 250 -14.80 -8.58 -14.41
CA GLU A 250 -14.27 -8.77 -13.05
C GLU A 250 -13.58 -7.52 -12.50
N LEU A 251 -13.64 -6.41 -13.24
CA LEU A 251 -13.17 -5.11 -12.78
C LEU A 251 -14.28 -4.37 -12.03
N ILE A 252 -13.95 -3.84 -10.85
CA ILE A 252 -14.85 -2.95 -10.10
C ILE A 252 -14.55 -1.49 -10.45
N ASP A 253 -13.27 -1.13 -10.50
CA ASP A 253 -12.77 0.18 -10.92
C ASP A 253 -11.34 0.09 -11.49
N ASP A 254 -10.60 1.21 -11.51
CA ASP A 254 -9.23 1.28 -12.01
C ASP A 254 -8.19 0.54 -11.14
N ARG A 255 -8.55 0.13 -9.92
CA ARG A 255 -7.64 -0.39 -8.89
C ARG A 255 -8.17 -1.60 -8.14
N HIS A 256 -9.45 -1.92 -8.25
CA HIS A 256 -10.11 -3.00 -7.52
C HIS A 256 -10.78 -3.99 -8.49
N TYR A 257 -10.68 -5.26 -8.12
CA TYR A 257 -11.25 -6.38 -8.87
C TYR A 257 -12.22 -7.16 -7.98
N THR A 258 -13.06 -7.97 -8.59
CA THR A 258 -13.85 -8.97 -7.86
C THR A 258 -12.93 -10.05 -7.29
N ARG A 259 -13.48 -10.94 -6.45
CA ARG A 259 -12.76 -12.12 -5.98
C ARG A 259 -12.28 -13.01 -7.14
N LEU A 260 -13.06 -13.11 -8.21
CA LEU A 260 -12.67 -13.88 -9.39
C LEU A 260 -11.51 -13.20 -10.12
N GLY A 261 -11.51 -11.87 -10.29
CA GLY A 261 -10.39 -11.15 -10.89
C GLY A 261 -9.08 -11.32 -10.10
N TYR A 262 -9.12 -11.28 -8.76
CA TYR A 262 -7.93 -11.59 -7.94
C TYR A 262 -7.48 -13.04 -8.07
N LEU A 263 -8.42 -13.98 -8.20
CA LEU A 263 -8.11 -15.39 -8.42
C LEU A 263 -7.48 -15.62 -9.81
N GLU A 264 -7.91 -14.90 -10.84
CA GLU A 264 -7.31 -14.94 -12.19
C GLU A 264 -5.84 -14.52 -12.15
N ILE A 265 -5.51 -13.42 -11.46
CA ILE A 265 -4.13 -12.97 -11.25
C ILE A 265 -3.32 -14.06 -10.54
N ALA A 266 -3.85 -14.61 -9.45
CA ALA A 266 -3.15 -15.63 -8.68
C ALA A 266 -2.94 -16.93 -9.47
N ASN A 267 -3.93 -17.34 -10.28
CA ASN A 267 -3.82 -18.53 -11.12
C ASN A 267 -2.78 -18.32 -12.22
N TYR A 268 -2.74 -17.14 -12.85
CA TYR A 268 -1.70 -16.79 -13.81
C TYR A 268 -0.31 -16.92 -13.18
N ILE A 269 -0.10 -16.33 -12.01
CA ILE A 269 1.20 -16.37 -11.30
C ILE A 269 1.58 -17.81 -10.94
N LYS A 270 0.65 -18.59 -10.36
CA LYS A 270 0.91 -20.01 -10.01
C LYS A 270 1.28 -20.85 -11.23
N GLU A 271 0.62 -20.63 -12.36
CA GLU A 271 0.93 -21.35 -13.59
C GLU A 271 2.32 -21.02 -14.11
N LYS A 272 2.71 -19.74 -14.04
CA LYS A 272 4.08 -19.31 -14.37
C LYS A 272 5.12 -19.89 -13.42
N ILE A 273 4.80 -20.00 -12.13
CA ILE A 273 5.66 -20.67 -11.15
C ILE A 273 5.90 -22.13 -11.52
N ARG A 274 4.86 -22.85 -11.93
CA ARG A 274 4.96 -24.28 -12.32
C ARG A 274 5.69 -24.51 -13.64
N SER A 275 5.54 -23.61 -14.61
CA SER A 275 6.02 -23.80 -15.99
C SER A 275 7.44 -23.31 -16.26
N THR A 276 8.04 -22.56 -15.33
CA THR A 276 9.35 -21.93 -15.56
C THR A 276 10.49 -22.80 -15.04
N GLU A 277 11.37 -23.24 -15.93
CA GLU A 277 12.68 -23.80 -15.54
C GLU A 277 13.56 -22.71 -14.92
N VAL A 278 14.25 -23.04 -13.83
CA VAL A 278 15.06 -22.07 -13.08
C VAL A 278 16.32 -21.75 -13.87
N ILE A 279 16.33 -20.62 -14.59
CA ILE A 279 17.53 -20.10 -15.25
C ILE A 279 18.33 -19.32 -14.21
N ALA A 280 19.51 -19.84 -13.84
CA ALA A 280 20.44 -19.15 -12.96
C ALA A 280 21.12 -18.01 -13.73
N GLU A 281 20.70 -16.78 -13.47
CA GLU A 281 21.29 -15.59 -14.09
C GLU A 281 22.49 -15.08 -13.28
N GLN A 282 23.62 -14.81 -13.95
CA GLN A 282 24.76 -14.15 -13.32
C GLN A 282 24.44 -12.66 -13.11
N ARG A 283 24.26 -12.28 -11.85
CA ARG A 283 23.94 -10.90 -11.47
C ARG A 283 25.20 -10.06 -11.46
N LYS A 284 25.22 -8.97 -12.23
CA LYS A 284 26.16 -7.88 -11.98
C LYS A 284 25.62 -7.03 -10.82
N PRO A 285 26.42 -6.73 -9.79
CA PRO A 285 26.04 -5.72 -8.83
C PRO A 285 25.85 -4.40 -9.59
N ALA A 286 24.64 -3.85 -9.54
CA ALA A 286 24.40 -2.51 -10.04
C ALA A 286 25.04 -1.53 -9.07
N GLU A 287 25.95 -0.70 -9.54
CA GLU A 287 26.34 0.48 -8.78
C GLU A 287 25.11 1.39 -8.64
N PRO A 288 24.87 2.00 -7.47
CA PRO A 288 23.79 2.96 -7.32
C PRO A 288 24.09 4.19 -8.18
N VAL A 289 23.62 4.19 -9.43
CA VAL A 289 23.75 5.32 -10.34
C VAL A 289 22.61 6.31 -10.03
N GLY A 290 22.98 7.55 -9.73
CA GLY A 290 22.06 8.69 -9.68
C GLY A 290 21.96 9.40 -8.34
N THR A 291 21.22 10.50 -8.34
CA THR A 291 20.97 11.36 -7.18
C THR A 291 20.29 10.57 -6.06
N ASN A 292 20.62 10.79 -4.78
CA ASN A 292 19.92 10.11 -3.69
C ASN A 292 18.41 10.48 -3.67
N LEU A 293 17.58 9.60 -3.09
CA LEU A 293 16.12 9.77 -3.07
C LEU A 293 15.69 11.13 -2.48
N VAL A 294 16.36 11.57 -1.41
CA VAL A 294 16.04 12.83 -0.72
C VAL A 294 16.19 14.03 -1.67
N ASP A 295 17.31 14.09 -2.39
CA ASP A 295 17.58 15.19 -3.32
C ASP A 295 16.64 15.16 -4.52
N MET A 296 16.27 13.97 -5.02
CA MET A 296 15.23 13.84 -6.04
C MET A 296 13.90 14.41 -5.56
N ILE A 297 13.46 14.05 -4.35
CA ILE A 297 12.21 14.56 -3.76
C ILE A 297 12.28 16.08 -3.54
N ARG A 298 13.41 16.60 -3.04
CA ARG A 298 13.62 18.05 -2.84
C ARG A 298 13.61 18.85 -4.14
N SER A 299 14.07 18.26 -5.24
CA SER A 299 14.00 18.89 -6.57
C SER A 299 12.58 18.91 -7.16
N GLY A 300 11.62 18.24 -6.52
CA GLY A 300 10.20 18.33 -6.84
C GLY A 300 9.59 19.66 -6.42
N ARG A 301 8.29 19.82 -6.71
CA ARG A 301 7.54 21.02 -6.34
C ARG A 301 7.17 20.96 -4.86
N MET A 302 7.64 21.90 -4.05
CA MET A 302 7.17 22.04 -2.68
C MET A 302 5.67 22.40 -2.68
N VAL A 303 4.86 21.67 -1.92
CA VAL A 303 3.42 21.89 -1.82
C VAL A 303 3.01 22.29 -0.41
N SER A 304 1.95 23.10 -0.32
CA SER A 304 1.38 23.50 0.97
C SER A 304 0.84 22.29 1.74
N ARG A 305 0.89 22.33 3.07
CA ARG A 305 0.24 21.34 3.95
C ARG A 305 -1.26 21.23 3.70
N LEU A 306 -1.90 22.25 3.11
CA LEU A 306 -3.29 22.16 2.70
C LEU A 306 -3.55 21.06 1.66
N HIS A 307 -2.53 20.65 0.92
CA HIS A 307 -2.60 19.55 -0.04
C HIS A 307 -2.88 18.19 0.63
N LEU A 308 -2.59 18.07 1.93
CA LEU A 308 -2.86 16.85 2.70
C LEU A 308 -4.33 16.58 2.99
N PHE A 309 -5.22 17.56 2.83
CA PHE A 309 -6.63 17.39 3.22
C PHE A 309 -7.54 16.96 2.07
N GLY A 310 -6.97 16.69 0.89
CA GLY A 310 -7.70 16.36 -0.33
C GLY A 310 -8.59 17.51 -0.82
N ALA A 311 -9.20 17.32 -1.99
CA ALA A 311 -10.12 18.27 -2.61
C ALA A 311 -11.55 18.17 -2.04
N LYS A 312 -11.74 18.02 -0.72
CA LYS A 312 -13.10 18.00 -0.15
C LYS A 312 -13.75 19.38 -0.33
N THR A 313 -14.70 19.44 -1.24
CA THR A 313 -15.46 20.62 -1.67
C THR A 313 -16.36 21.13 -0.55
N GLY A 314 -15.87 22.07 0.26
CA GLY A 314 -16.70 22.81 1.20
C GLY A 314 -15.95 24.00 1.80
N ALA A 315 -16.36 25.23 1.46
CA ALA A 315 -15.67 26.47 1.84
C ALA A 315 -15.44 26.60 3.37
N LEU A 316 -16.41 26.14 4.18
CA LEU A 316 -16.31 26.12 5.64
C LEU A 316 -15.27 25.13 6.18
N SER A 317 -15.03 24.03 5.48
CA SER A 317 -14.03 23.03 5.89
C SER A 317 -12.61 23.55 5.68
N HIS A 318 -12.36 24.30 4.59
CA HIS A 318 -11.06 24.91 4.30
C HIS A 318 -10.72 26.00 5.33
N VAL A 319 -11.67 26.88 5.70
CA VAL A 319 -11.43 27.92 6.71
C VAL A 319 -11.12 27.31 8.08
N LYS A 320 -11.90 26.31 8.53
CA LYS A 320 -11.62 25.61 9.80
C LYS A 320 -10.25 24.92 9.79
N ARG A 321 -9.81 24.38 8.65
CA ARG A 321 -8.51 23.69 8.50
C ARG A 321 -7.32 24.64 8.43
N VAL A 322 -7.45 25.78 7.74
CA VAL A 322 -6.42 26.84 7.71
C VAL A 322 -6.19 27.40 9.12
N ILE A 323 -7.26 27.59 9.89
CA ILE A 323 -7.16 28.01 11.30
C ILE A 323 -6.39 26.95 12.10
N LYS A 324 -6.73 25.65 11.96
CA LYS A 324 -6.04 24.56 12.67
C LYS A 324 -4.53 24.47 12.38
N LEU A 325 -4.10 24.74 11.15
CA LEU A 325 -2.69 24.60 10.74
C LEU A 325 -1.82 25.84 10.90
N THR A 326 -2.42 26.99 11.20
CA THR A 326 -1.67 28.24 11.41
C THR A 326 -1.41 28.50 12.89
N PRO A 327 -0.31 29.17 13.26
CA PRO A 327 -0.01 29.55 14.65
C PRO A 327 -1.12 30.41 15.29
N LEU A 328 -1.96 31.05 14.49
CA LEU A 328 -3.09 31.88 14.91
C LEU A 328 -4.14 31.13 15.74
N SER A 329 -4.30 29.81 15.57
CA SER A 329 -5.26 29.06 16.40
C SER A 329 -4.83 28.93 17.86
N ALA A 330 -3.53 28.99 18.16
CA ALA A 330 -3.04 29.06 19.54
C ALA A 330 -3.42 30.40 20.20
N VAL A 331 -3.35 31.49 19.43
CA VAL A 331 -3.76 32.84 19.86
C VAL A 331 -5.27 32.94 20.04
N PHE A 332 -6.05 32.40 19.09
CA PHE A 332 -7.51 32.37 19.18
C PHE A 332 -8.00 31.54 20.39
N ARG A 333 -7.40 30.39 20.70
CA ARG A 333 -7.80 29.61 21.89
C ARG A 333 -7.47 30.33 23.20
N ARG A 334 -6.30 30.96 23.32
CA ARG A 334 -5.99 31.78 24.51
C ARG A 334 -7.00 32.91 24.72
N ARG A 335 -7.58 33.43 23.64
CA ARG A 335 -8.50 34.56 23.68
C ARG A 335 -9.97 34.17 23.85
N PHE A 336 -10.38 33.00 23.36
CA PHE A 336 -11.79 32.58 23.31
C PHE A 336 -12.13 31.33 24.14
N ILE A 337 -11.15 30.52 24.51
CA ILE A 337 -11.33 29.39 25.43
C ILE A 337 -10.64 29.80 26.73
N GLY A 338 -11.37 30.54 27.56
CA GLY A 338 -10.91 30.93 28.90
C GLY A 338 -10.51 29.71 29.73
N PRO A 339 -9.62 29.87 30.73
CA PRO A 339 -9.21 28.77 31.59
C PRO A 339 -10.45 28.10 32.19
N LYS A 340 -10.63 26.80 31.96
CA LYS A 340 -11.68 26.03 32.63
C LYS A 340 -11.47 26.20 34.13
N LYS A 341 -12.37 26.94 34.79
CA LYS A 341 -12.45 26.95 36.25
C LYS A 341 -12.68 25.50 36.67
N ASN A 342 -11.69 24.90 37.33
CA ASN A 342 -11.85 23.64 38.02
C ASN A 342 -12.86 23.86 39.15
N SER A 343 -14.14 23.63 38.88
CA SER A 343 -15.14 23.47 39.92
C SER A 343 -14.97 22.09 40.55
N ARG A 344 -13.99 21.97 41.46
CA ARG A 344 -14.13 21.03 42.57
C ARG A 344 -15.05 21.72 43.59
N ALA A 345 -16.23 21.18 43.76
CA ALA A 345 -17.07 21.43 44.92
C ALA A 345 -16.88 20.24 45.89
N PRO A 346 -17.04 20.48 47.21
CA PRO A 346 -16.50 19.65 48.29
C PRO A 346 -17.17 18.30 48.47
#